data_AF-A0A972W3G6-F1
#
_entry.id   AF-A0A972W3G6-F1
#
_cell.length_a   1.000
_cell.length_b   1.000
_cell.length_c   1.000
_cell.angle_alpha   90.00
_cell.angle_beta   90.00
_cell.angle_gamma   90.00
#
_symmetry.space_group_name_H-M   'P 1'
#
loop_
_entity.id
_entity.type
_entity.pdbx_description
1 polymer ?
#
loop_
_entity_poly.entity_id
_entity_poly.type
_entity_poly.pdbx_seq_one_letter_code
_entity_poly.pdbx_strand_id
1 'polypeptide(L)'
;MIMNKDTAKKTAELLLQIKAIKLQPNEPFTWASGWKSPIYCDNRTTLSFPEIRNYLSENLAKIIEQEYGKPDVIAGVATGAIAIGVLVAHELNVPFIYVRPEAKEHGRKNQIEGLLEKNQNIVVVEDLISTGKSSLNAIKALKE
;
A
#
# COMPACT_ATOMS: atom_id res chain seq x y z
N MET A 1 -11.43 1.31 -9.63
CA MET A 1 -11.41 0.41 -10.81
C MET A 1 -11.18 -1.02 -10.28
N ILE A 2 -11.84 -2.04 -10.83
CA ILE A 2 -11.66 -3.46 -10.44
C ILE A 2 -11.03 -4.19 -11.62
N MET A 3 -9.81 -4.72 -11.46
CA MET A 3 -9.05 -5.34 -12.55
C MET A 3 -9.45 -6.81 -12.76
N ASN A 4 -9.61 -7.54 -11.66
CA ASN A 4 -10.12 -8.90 -11.65
C ASN A 4 -11.24 -9.01 -10.58
N LYS A 5 -12.43 -9.44 -11.01
CA LYS A 5 -13.61 -9.53 -10.13
C LYS A 5 -13.46 -10.62 -9.07
N ASP A 6 -12.83 -11.74 -9.42
CA ASP A 6 -12.64 -12.86 -8.50
C ASP A 6 -11.62 -12.51 -7.43
N THR A 7 -10.48 -11.90 -7.80
CA THR A 7 -9.48 -11.39 -6.85
C THR A 7 -10.08 -10.33 -5.94
N ALA A 8 -10.87 -9.39 -6.47
CA ALA A 8 -11.52 -8.37 -5.67
C ALA A 8 -12.53 -8.95 -4.67
N LYS A 9 -13.37 -9.91 -5.12
CA LYS A 9 -14.33 -10.60 -4.28
C LYS A 9 -13.62 -11.38 -3.16
N LYS A 10 -12.61 -12.18 -3.52
CA LYS A 10 -11.86 -12.98 -2.54
C LYS A 10 -11.11 -12.11 -1.54
N THR A 11 -10.51 -11.01 -2.00
CA THR A 11 -9.89 -10.01 -1.11
C THR A 11 -10.90 -9.46 -0.11
N ALA A 12 -12.08 -9.04 -0.56
CA ALA A 12 -13.12 -8.52 0.32
C ALA A 12 -13.56 -9.56 1.37
N GLU A 13 -13.76 -10.82 0.95
CA GLU A 13 -14.09 -11.94 1.84
C GLU A 13 -13.03 -12.12 2.95
N LEU A 14 -11.75 -12.17 2.57
CA LEU A 14 -10.65 -12.34 3.52
C LEU A 14 -10.56 -11.18 4.51
N LEU A 15 -10.68 -9.94 4.02
CA LEU A 15 -10.61 -8.74 4.87
C LEU A 15 -11.78 -8.65 5.86
N LEU A 16 -12.99 -9.05 5.45
CA LEU A 16 -14.16 -9.15 6.32
C LEU A 16 -13.98 -10.26 7.36
N GLN A 17 -13.50 -11.44 6.94
CA GLN A 17 -13.28 -12.60 7.80
C GLN A 17 -12.36 -12.28 8.99
N ILE A 18 -11.27 -11.53 8.76
CA ILE A 18 -10.34 -11.14 9.82
C ILE A 18 -10.69 -9.81 10.50
N LYS A 19 -11.85 -9.21 10.17
CA LYS A 19 -12.28 -7.91 10.68
C LYS A 19 -11.29 -6.77 10.42
N ALA A 20 -10.48 -6.90 9.36
CA ALA A 20 -9.70 -5.79 8.81
C ALA A 20 -10.64 -4.73 8.21
N ILE A 21 -11.79 -5.17 7.68
CA ILE A 21 -12.92 -4.29 7.36
C ILE A 21 -14.02 -4.52 8.39
N LYS A 22 -14.55 -3.41 8.94
CA LYS A 22 -15.71 -3.40 9.83
C LYS A 22 -16.79 -2.51 9.23
N LEU A 23 -18.02 -3.00 9.21
CA LEU A 23 -19.19 -2.29 8.72
C LEU A 23 -20.15 -2.04 9.88
N GLN A 24 -20.42 -0.78 10.18
CA GLN A 24 -21.37 -0.33 11.21
C GLN A 24 -22.25 0.79 10.65
N PRO A 25 -23.25 0.47 9.81
CA PRO A 25 -24.09 1.49 9.18
C PRO A 25 -24.96 2.26 10.18
N ASN A 26 -25.37 1.61 11.28
CA ASN A 26 -26.25 2.21 12.29
C ASN A 26 -25.47 2.93 13.41
N GLU A 27 -24.20 2.59 13.61
CA GLU A 27 -23.32 3.14 14.65
C GLU A 27 -21.96 3.50 14.03
N PRO A 28 -21.89 4.60 13.25
CA PRO A 28 -20.71 4.90 12.44
C PRO A 28 -19.48 5.27 13.27
N PHE A 29 -18.31 4.94 12.74
CA PHE A 29 -17.01 5.32 13.29
C PHE A 29 -16.73 6.80 13.08
N THR A 30 -16.14 7.46 14.06
CA THR A 30 -15.60 8.82 13.89
C THR A 30 -14.14 8.74 13.43
N TRP A 31 -13.85 9.21 12.23
CA TRP A 31 -12.50 9.31 11.70
C TRP A 31 -11.77 10.51 12.27
N ALA A 32 -10.43 10.56 12.11
CA ALA A 32 -9.60 11.67 12.61
C ALA A 32 -10.00 13.05 12.04
N SER A 33 -10.65 13.08 10.87
CA SER A 33 -11.22 14.30 10.27
C SER A 33 -12.53 14.76 10.93
N GLY A 34 -13.07 14.02 11.89
CA GLY A 34 -14.42 14.20 12.44
C GLY A 34 -15.53 13.57 11.59
N TRP A 35 -15.20 13.01 10.43
CA TRP A 35 -16.16 12.37 9.54
C TRP A 35 -16.76 11.10 10.17
N LYS A 36 -18.09 10.94 10.09
CA LYS A 36 -18.78 9.70 10.50
C LYS A 36 -18.88 8.73 9.34
N SER A 37 -18.10 7.65 9.41
CA SER A 37 -18.06 6.62 8.37
C SER A 37 -18.73 5.33 8.83
N PRO A 38 -19.60 4.71 8.00
CA PRO A 38 -20.16 3.39 8.29
C PRO A 38 -19.13 2.27 8.08
N ILE A 39 -17.94 2.58 7.56
CA ILE A 39 -16.86 1.64 7.29
C ILE A 39 -15.56 2.07 7.97
N TYR A 40 -14.87 1.08 8.55
CA TYR A 40 -13.51 1.21 9.05
C TYR A 40 -12.64 0.14 8.43
N CYS A 41 -11.44 0.53 7.98
CA CYS A 41 -10.47 -0.35 7.33
C CYS A 41 -9.12 -0.24 8.05
N ASP A 42 -8.57 -1.38 8.45
CA ASP A 42 -7.21 -1.49 8.97
C ASP A 42 -6.50 -2.70 8.33
N ASN A 43 -5.95 -2.47 7.13
CA ASN A 43 -5.28 -3.49 6.34
C ASN A 43 -3.95 -3.95 6.95
N ARG A 44 -3.38 -3.23 7.92
CA ARG A 44 -2.19 -3.70 8.67
C ARG A 44 -2.48 -5.01 9.42
N THR A 45 -3.75 -5.23 9.80
CA THR A 45 -4.22 -6.48 10.38
C THR A 45 -3.87 -7.69 9.51
N THR A 46 -3.90 -7.56 8.18
CA THR A 46 -3.62 -8.65 7.24
C THR A 46 -2.25 -9.27 7.43
N LEU A 47 -1.27 -8.48 7.88
CA LEU A 47 0.12 -8.92 8.11
C LEU A 47 0.22 -9.98 9.22
N SER A 48 -0.78 -10.05 10.10
CA SER A 48 -0.90 -11.02 11.19
C SER A 48 -1.47 -12.38 10.73
N PHE A 49 -1.87 -12.49 9.45
CA PHE A 49 -2.47 -13.70 8.88
C PHE A 49 -1.64 -14.15 7.66
N PRO A 50 -0.72 -15.12 7.82
CA PRO A 50 0.23 -15.50 6.76
C PRO A 50 -0.41 -15.86 5.43
N GLU A 51 -1.47 -16.67 5.42
CA GLU A 51 -2.17 -17.05 4.19
C GLU A 51 -2.77 -15.83 3.47
N ILE A 52 -3.27 -14.86 4.23
CA ILE A 52 -3.90 -13.65 3.67
C ILE A 52 -2.85 -12.69 3.15
N ARG A 53 -1.80 -12.40 3.92
CA ARG A 53 -0.76 -11.48 3.43
C ARG A 53 -0.05 -12.04 2.20
N ASN A 54 0.18 -13.35 2.13
CA ASN A 54 0.77 -14.00 0.96
C ASN A 54 -0.17 -13.89 -0.24
N TYR A 55 -1.46 -14.20 -0.05
CA TYR A 55 -2.47 -14.02 -1.10
C TYR A 55 -2.48 -12.59 -1.65
N LEU A 56 -2.42 -11.58 -0.76
CA LEU A 56 -2.42 -10.17 -1.16
C LEU A 56 -1.15 -9.78 -1.90
N SER A 57 0.04 -10.14 -1.40
CA SER A 57 1.32 -9.78 -2.04
C SER A 57 1.47 -10.45 -3.40
N GLU A 58 1.14 -11.74 -3.52
CA GLU A 58 1.19 -12.48 -4.78
C GLU A 58 0.25 -11.86 -5.84
N ASN A 59 -0.97 -11.51 -5.46
CA ASN A 59 -1.92 -10.91 -6.40
C ASN A 59 -1.53 -9.49 -6.79
N LEU A 60 -1.02 -8.68 -5.85
CA LEU A 60 -0.50 -7.34 -6.17
C LEU A 60 0.68 -7.42 -7.12
N ALA A 61 1.65 -8.31 -6.87
CA ALA A 61 2.80 -8.54 -7.74
C ALA A 61 2.37 -8.97 -9.16
N LYS A 62 1.44 -9.93 -9.26
CA LYS A 62 0.88 -10.38 -10.55
C LYS A 62 0.23 -9.24 -11.33
N ILE A 63 -0.58 -8.41 -10.68
CA ILE A 63 -1.23 -7.25 -11.31
C ILE A 63 -0.17 -6.25 -11.81
N ILE A 64 0.85 -5.95 -10.99
CA ILE A 64 1.92 -5.03 -11.38
C ILE A 64 2.64 -5.54 -12.62
N GLU A 65 3.05 -6.81 -12.63
CA GLU A 65 3.78 -7.41 -13.74
C GLU A 65 2.93 -7.47 -15.03
N GLN A 66 1.63 -7.77 -14.92
CA GLN A 66 0.72 -7.83 -16.06
C GLN A 66 0.46 -6.46 -16.70
N GLU A 67 0.33 -5.42 -15.90
CA GLU A 67 -0.09 -4.09 -16.38
C GLU A 67 1.07 -3.19 -16.77
N TYR A 68 2.18 -3.31 -16.06
CA TYR A 68 3.32 -2.39 -16.17
C TYR A 68 4.64 -3.10 -16.48
N GLY A 69 4.65 -4.44 -16.52
CA GLY A 69 5.87 -5.23 -16.56
C GLY A 69 6.58 -5.26 -15.20
N LYS A 70 7.73 -5.94 -15.15
CA LYS A 70 8.57 -5.98 -13.95
C LYS A 70 9.25 -4.61 -13.73
N PRO A 71 9.02 -3.94 -12.58
CA PRO A 71 9.69 -2.67 -12.28
C PRO A 71 11.13 -2.89 -11.80
N ASP A 72 11.91 -1.82 -11.77
CA ASP A 72 13.27 -1.76 -11.23
C ASP A 72 13.20 -1.68 -9.70
N VAL A 73 12.20 -0.97 -9.15
CA VAL A 73 12.05 -0.74 -7.71
C VAL A 73 10.57 -0.68 -7.31
N ILE A 74 10.24 -1.28 -6.16
CA ILE A 74 8.97 -1.05 -5.46
C ILE A 74 9.17 -0.01 -4.37
N ALA A 75 8.26 0.97 -4.31
CA ALA A 75 8.25 1.99 -3.28
C ALA A 75 7.00 1.86 -2.38
N GLY A 76 7.18 1.61 -1.09
CA GLY A 76 6.07 1.64 -0.12
C GLY A 76 5.80 3.06 0.41
N VAL A 77 4.54 3.47 0.49
CA VAL A 77 4.17 4.70 1.20
C VAL A 77 4.21 4.47 2.72
N ALA A 78 4.97 5.27 3.44
CA ALA A 78 5.08 5.11 4.88
C ALA A 78 3.79 5.56 5.60
N THR A 79 3.32 4.84 6.63
CA THR A 79 3.91 3.62 7.22
C THR A 79 3.15 2.35 6.80
N GLY A 80 1.85 2.46 6.53
CA GLY A 80 0.93 1.34 6.35
C GLY A 80 1.33 0.39 5.22
N ALA A 81 1.89 0.93 4.14
CA ALA A 81 2.24 0.15 2.97
C ALA A 81 3.67 -0.41 2.98
N ILE A 82 4.50 -0.10 3.99
CA ILE A 82 5.90 -0.56 4.01
C ILE A 82 5.96 -2.10 4.01
N ALA A 83 5.24 -2.73 4.93
CA ALA A 83 5.33 -4.19 5.10
C ALA A 83 4.78 -4.95 3.88
N ILE A 84 3.60 -4.58 3.36
CA ILE A 84 3.05 -5.21 2.16
C ILE A 84 3.89 -4.88 0.92
N GLY A 85 4.45 -3.67 0.83
CA GLY A 85 5.35 -3.27 -0.24
C GLY A 85 6.63 -4.10 -0.28
N VAL A 86 7.23 -4.41 0.87
CA VAL A 86 8.37 -5.34 0.96
C VAL A 86 7.99 -6.73 0.45
N LEU A 87 6.80 -7.23 0.80
CA LEU A 87 6.33 -8.53 0.31
C LEU A 87 6.12 -8.52 -1.21
N VAL A 88 5.54 -7.46 -1.77
CA VAL A 88 5.41 -7.32 -3.23
C VAL A 88 6.78 -7.25 -3.91
N ALA A 89 7.73 -6.52 -3.34
CA ALA A 89 9.11 -6.47 -3.85
C ALA A 89 9.79 -7.85 -3.80
N HIS A 90 9.52 -8.61 -2.74
CA HIS A 90 9.98 -10.00 -2.59
C HIS A 90 9.41 -10.91 -3.69
N GLU A 91 8.10 -10.89 -3.92
CA GLU A 91 7.46 -11.68 -4.98
C GLU A 91 8.00 -11.34 -6.38
N LEU A 92 8.24 -10.05 -6.64
CA LEU A 92 8.79 -9.59 -7.92
C LEU A 92 10.31 -9.79 -8.01
N ASN A 93 10.98 -10.10 -6.91
CA ASN A 93 12.44 -10.13 -6.78
C ASN A 93 13.09 -8.85 -7.32
N VAL A 94 12.75 -7.72 -6.70
CA VAL A 94 13.24 -6.37 -7.03
C VAL A 94 13.61 -5.60 -5.75
N PRO A 95 14.51 -4.60 -5.83
CA PRO A 95 14.76 -3.67 -4.74
C PRO A 95 13.49 -3.03 -4.15
N PHE A 96 13.57 -2.71 -2.86
CA PHE A 96 12.53 -1.99 -2.13
C PHE A 96 13.06 -0.69 -1.53
N ILE A 97 12.27 0.37 -1.65
CA ILE A 97 12.44 1.63 -0.93
C ILE A 97 11.12 2.00 -0.23
N TYR A 98 11.15 2.97 0.67
CA TYR A 98 9.91 3.59 1.15
C TYR A 98 10.01 5.10 1.21
N VAL A 99 8.85 5.76 1.16
CA VAL A 99 8.75 7.22 1.16
C VAL A 99 8.09 7.70 2.44
N ARG A 100 8.83 8.50 3.21
CA ARG A 100 8.34 9.16 4.42
C ARG A 100 7.30 10.24 4.07
N PRO A 101 6.28 10.46 4.92
CA PRO A 101 5.32 11.53 4.69
C PRO A 101 5.96 12.92 4.68
N GLU A 102 7.07 13.08 5.42
CA GLU A 102 7.83 14.32 5.55
C GLU A 102 9.34 14.05 5.52
N ALA A 103 10.11 15.07 5.10
CA ALA A 103 11.57 15.02 5.07
C ALA A 103 12.16 14.84 6.48
N LYS A 104 13.41 14.38 6.57
CA LYS A 104 14.14 14.38 7.86
C LYS A 104 14.40 15.82 8.31
N GLU A 105 14.22 16.09 9.60
CA GLU A 105 14.56 17.38 10.22
C GLU A 105 16.07 17.62 10.21
N HIS A 106 16.88 16.55 10.27
CA HIS A 106 18.33 16.59 10.33
C HIS A 106 18.97 15.66 9.27
N GLY A 107 20.09 16.09 8.67
CA GLY A 107 20.82 15.35 7.64
C GLY A 107 20.39 15.71 6.20
N ARG A 108 20.57 14.77 5.26
CA ARG A 108 19.99 14.91 3.90
C ARG A 108 18.47 14.92 4.07
N LYS A 109 17.82 16.06 3.79
CA LYS A 109 16.37 16.30 3.93
C LYS A 109 15.54 15.50 2.90
N ASN A 110 15.87 14.23 2.71
CA ASN A 110 15.22 13.34 1.76
C ASN A 110 14.04 12.64 2.45
N GLN A 111 12.99 12.40 1.66
CA GLN A 111 11.84 11.58 2.05
C GLN A 111 12.05 10.10 1.72
N ILE A 112 12.96 9.79 0.81
CA ILE A 112 13.22 8.42 0.33
C ILE A 112 14.20 7.73 1.26
N GLU A 113 13.85 6.51 1.67
CA GLU A 113 14.69 5.61 2.48
C GLU A 113 14.97 4.34 1.67
N GLY A 114 16.24 3.96 1.61
CA GLY A 114 16.76 2.93 0.70
C GLY A 114 17.68 3.54 -0.36
N LEU A 115 18.02 2.75 -1.38
CA LEU A 115 18.85 3.18 -2.50
C LEU A 115 17.97 3.33 -3.75
N LEU A 116 17.90 4.55 -4.28
CA LEU A 116 17.22 4.86 -5.53
C LEU A 116 18.20 5.57 -6.47
N GLU A 117 18.34 5.03 -7.67
CA GLU A 117 19.17 5.57 -8.73
C GLU A 117 18.34 6.36 -9.74
N LYS A 118 19.01 7.19 -10.54
CA LYS A 118 18.34 7.97 -11.59
C LYS A 118 17.80 7.03 -12.68
N ASN A 119 16.67 7.41 -13.26
CA ASN A 119 16.03 6.73 -14.39
C ASN A 119 15.51 5.30 -14.12
N GLN A 120 15.35 4.90 -12.86
CA GLN A 120 14.66 3.65 -12.53
C GLN A 120 13.15 3.80 -12.71
N ASN A 121 12.47 2.77 -13.23
CA ASN A 121 11.00 2.73 -13.21
C ASN A 121 10.50 2.25 -11.84
N ILE A 122 9.56 2.99 -11.27
CA ILE A 122 9.13 2.81 -9.87
C ILE A 122 7.63 2.55 -9.85
N VAL A 123 7.23 1.50 -9.14
CA VAL A 123 5.82 1.27 -8.79
C VAL A 123 5.61 1.57 -7.31
N VAL A 124 4.66 2.46 -7.02
CA VAL A 124 4.33 2.87 -5.65
C VAL A 124 3.19 2.00 -5.13
N VAL A 125 3.40 1.38 -3.97
CA VAL A 125 2.42 0.54 -3.27
C VAL A 125 1.85 1.30 -2.08
N GLU A 126 0.53 1.28 -1.95
CA GLU A 126 -0.25 1.85 -0.85
C GLU A 126 -1.16 0.76 -0.24
N ASP A 127 -1.45 0.83 1.07
CA ASP A 127 -2.32 -0.15 1.72
C ASP A 127 -3.81 0.18 1.59
N LEU A 128 -4.15 1.46 1.59
CA LEU A 128 -5.51 1.99 1.46
C LEU A 128 -5.48 3.41 0.88
N ILE A 129 -6.29 3.64 -0.15
CA ILE A 129 -6.46 4.97 -0.74
C ILE A 129 -7.84 5.53 -0.35
N SER A 130 -7.85 6.66 0.35
CA SER A 130 -9.05 7.48 0.57
C SER A 130 -9.10 8.63 -0.43
N THR A 131 -8.42 9.74 -0.13
CA THR A 131 -8.30 10.90 -1.03
C THR A 131 -7.11 10.81 -1.98
N GLY A 132 -6.16 9.90 -1.72
CA GLY A 132 -4.92 9.75 -2.50
C GLY A 132 -3.83 10.78 -2.20
N LYS A 133 -4.03 11.67 -1.22
CA LYS A 133 -3.05 12.72 -0.89
C LYS A 133 -1.69 12.16 -0.47
N SER A 134 -1.66 11.08 0.30
CA SER A 134 -0.41 10.40 0.71
C SER A 134 0.36 9.89 -0.51
N SER A 135 -0.34 9.21 -1.41
CA SER A 135 0.23 8.64 -2.63
C SER A 135 0.77 9.72 -3.56
N LEU A 136 0.03 10.82 -3.77
CA LEU A 136 0.49 11.95 -4.58
C LEU A 136 1.73 12.64 -3.99
N ASN A 137 1.79 12.80 -2.66
CA ASN A 137 2.97 13.34 -1.98
C ASN A 137 4.19 12.43 -2.16
N ALA A 138 4.01 11.11 -2.05
CA ALA A 138 5.08 10.15 -2.27
C ALA A 138 5.61 10.21 -3.72
N ILE A 139 4.70 10.28 -4.70
CA ILE A 139 5.06 10.44 -6.12
C ILE A 139 5.83 11.74 -6.37
N LYS A 140 5.46 12.84 -5.71
CA LYS A 140 6.20 14.10 -5.82
C LYS A 140 7.63 13.93 -5.32
N ALA A 141 7.82 13.33 -4.14
CA ALA A 141 9.14 13.10 -3.57
C ALA A 141 10.03 12.17 -4.42
N LEU A 142 9.44 11.23 -5.16
CA LEU A 142 10.16 10.32 -6.06
C LEU A 142 10.56 10.95 -7.40
N LYS A 143 9.96 12.09 -7.76
CA LYS A 143 10.24 12.82 -9.01
C LYS A 143 11.26 13.95 -8.85
N GLU A 144 11.58 14.34 -7.61
CA GLU A 144 12.60 15.34 -7.27
C GLU A 144 14.02 14.73 -7.34
#